data_AF-A0A8T0WC92-F1
#
_entry.id   AF-A0A8T0WC92-F1
#
_cell.length_a   1.000
_cell.length_b   1.000
_cell.length_c   1.000
_cell.angle_alpha   90.00
_cell.angle_beta   90.00
_cell.angle_gamma   90.00
#
_symmetry.space_group_name_H-M   'P 1'
#
loop_
_entity.id
_entity.type
_entity.pdbx_description
1 polymer ?
#
loop_
_entity_poly.entity_id
_entity_poly.type
_entity_poly.pdbx_seq_one_letter_code
_entity_poly.pdbx_strand_id
1 'polypeptide(L)' 'MVLFGLLGRVRAFDRHCNMVLENVREMWTEIPKTGKGKKKALPVNKDRFISKMFLRGDSVIIVLRDLK' A
#
# COMPACT_ATOMS: atom_id res chain seq x y z
N MET A 1 -13.74 0.70 -1.96
CA MET A 1 -12.39 0.16 -2.14
C MET A 1 -11.43 1.21 -1.63
N VAL A 2 -10.82 0.99 -0.46
CA VAL A 2 -9.75 1.88 0.04
C VAL A 2 -8.55 1.66 -0.89
N LEU A 3 -7.98 2.73 -1.44
CA LEU A 3 -6.73 2.60 -2.19
C LEU A 3 -5.65 2.21 -1.17
N PHE A 4 -4.99 1.07 -1.40
CA PHE A 4 -3.80 0.67 -0.67
C PHE A 4 -2.70 0.40 -1.70
N GLY A 5 -1.55 1.04 -1.53
CA GLY A 5 -0.43 0.94 -2.46
C GLY A 5 0.89 0.89 -1.72
N LEU A 6 1.83 0.11 -2.27
CA LEU A 6 3.21 0.04 -1.81
C LEU A 6 4.11 0.49 -2.96
N LEU A 7 4.96 1.48 -2.69
CA LEU A 7 6.06 1.87 -3.58
C LEU A 7 7.37 1.54 -2.88
N GLY A 8 8.24 0.76 -3.51
CA GLY A 8 9.51 0.39 -2.90
C GLY A 8 10.38 -0.42 -3.82
N ARG A 9 11.60 -0.74 -3.37
CA ARG A 9 12.54 -1.55 -4.13
C ARG A 9 12.38 -3.02 -3.75
N VAL A 10 12.09 -3.87 -4.72
CA VAL A 10 12.10 -5.32 -4.55
C VAL A 10 13.54 -5.80 -4.45
N ARG A 11 13.86 -6.56 -3.41
CA ARG A 11 15.17 -7.20 -3.21
C ARG A 11 15.14 -8.69 -3.55
N ALA A 12 14.03 -9.36 -3.26
CA ALA A 12 13.81 -10.76 -3.60
C ALA A 12 12.32 -11.00 -3.83
N PHE A 13 12.00 -12.00 -4.67
CA PHE A 13 10.64 -12.51 -4.84
C PHE A 13 10.68 -14.01 -5.13
N ASP A 14 9.56 -14.70 -4.89
CA ASP A 14 9.40 -16.13 -5.17
C ASP A 14 8.20 -16.43 -6.09
N ARG A 15 7.95 -17.73 -6.33
CA ARG A 15 6.85 -18.24 -7.17
C ARG A 15 5.44 -17.95 -6.63
N HIS A 16 5.32 -17.67 -5.34
CA HIS A 16 4.06 -17.33 -4.70
C HIS A 16 3.84 -15.82 -4.70
N CYS A 17 4.74 -15.05 -5.31
CA CYS A 17 4.78 -13.59 -5.24
C CYS A 17 5.02 -13.05 -3.82
N ASN A 18 5.62 -13.84 -2.91
CA ASN A 18 6.16 -13.27 -1.68
C ASN A 18 7.30 -12.34 -2.05
N MET A 19 7.40 -11.19 -1.39
CA MET A 19 8.40 -10.17 -1.71
C MET A 19 9.12 -9.67 -0.47
N VAL A 20 10.43 -9.50 -0.59
CA VAL A 20 11.24 -8.73 0.35
C VAL A 20 11.44 -7.34 -0.27
N LEU A 21 10.95 -6.32 0.41
CA LEU A 21 10.98 -4.93 -0.03
C LEU A 21 11.87 -4.08 0.89
N GLU A 22 12.59 -3.14 0.30
CA GLU A 22 13.36 -2.11 1.00
C GLU A 22 12.91 -0.70 0.61
N ASN A 23 13.04 0.24 1.55
CA ASN A 23 12.65 1.64 1.39
C ASN A 23 11.21 1.79 0.88
N VAL A 24 10.27 1.15 1.59
CA VAL A 24 8.86 1.10 1.20
C VAL A 24 8.13 2.34 1.69
N ARG A 25 7.39 2.98 0.78
CA ARG A 25 6.36 3.96 1.08
C ARG A 25 5.00 3.30 0.91
N GLU A 26 4.37 3.04 2.04
CA GLU A 26 2.98 2.58 2.12
C GLU A 26 2.06 3.79 2.01
N MET A 27 1.02 3.71 1.18
CA MET A 27 0.08 4.80 0.93
C MET A 27 -1.35 4.25 0.97
N TRP A 28 -2.22 4.93 1.72
CA TRP A 28 -3.63 4.58 1.74
C TRP A 28 -4.53 5.80 1.94
N THR A 29 -5.79 5.66 1.54
CA THR A 29 -6.79 6.71 1.74
C THR A 29 -7.77 6.30 2.83
N GLU A 30 -7.81 7.06 3.92
CA GLU A 30 -8.83 6.88 4.94
C GLU A 30 -10.02 7.79 4.66
N ILE A 31 -11.23 7.24 4.82
CA ILE A 31 -12.46 8.01 4.81
C ILE A 31 -12.88 8.16 6.26
N PRO A 32 -12.75 9.35 6.88
CA PRO A 32 -13.15 9.55 8.25
C PRO A 32 -14.63 9.19 8.43
N LYS A 33 -14.96 8.41 9.45
CA LYS A 33 -16.36 8.16 9.80
C LYS A 33 -16.93 9.44 10.42
N THR A 34 -17.77 10.15 9.69
CA THR A 34 -18.56 11.25 10.26
C THR A 34 -19.75 10.71 11.04
N GLY A 35 -20.09 11.38 12.15
CA GLY A 35 -21.28 11.05 12.93
C GLY A 35 -22.57 11.16 12.11
N LYS A 36 -23.64 10.47 12.55
CA LYS A 36 -24.95 10.46 11.88
C LYS A 36 -25.41 11.88 11.55
N GLY A 37 -25.70 12.15 10.28
CA GLY A 37 -26.25 13.42 9.79
C GLY A 37 -25.23 14.45 9.26
N LYS A 38 -23.92 14.20 9.35
CA LYS A 38 -22.90 15.10 8.75
C LYS A 38 -22.50 14.62 7.35
N LYS A 39 -22.27 15.58 6.42
CA LYS A 39 -21.79 15.32 5.05
C LYS A 39 -20.60 14.34 5.08
N LYS A 40 -20.50 13.47 4.06
CA LYS A 40 -19.40 12.50 3.92
C LYS A 40 -18.07 13.24 4.07
N ALA A 41 -17.20 12.76 4.96
CA ALA A 41 -15.88 13.34 5.14
C ALA A 41 -15.07 13.23 3.85
N LEU A 42 -14.22 14.22 3.62
CA LEU A 42 -13.26 14.16 2.53
C LEU A 42 -12.27 13.02 2.77
N PRO A 43 -11.88 12.28 1.73
CA PRO A 43 -10.83 11.27 1.84
C PRO A 43 -9.51 11.92 2.24
N VAL A 44 -8.82 11.33 3.22
CA VAL A 44 -7.52 11.79 3.70
C VAL A 44 -6.47 10.78 3.27
N ASN A 45 -5.49 11.23 2.48
CA ASN A 45 -4.35 10.39 2.10
C ASN A 45 -3.35 10.34 3.26
N LYS A 46 -2.93 9.13 3.59
CA LYS A 46 -1.86 8.86 4.56
C LYS A 46 -0.74 8.10 3.87
N ASP A 47 0.46 8.34 4.36
CA ASP A 47 1.63 7.59 3.99
C ASP A 47 2.51 7.26 5.18
N ARG A 48 3.24 6.16 5.04
CA ARG A 48 4.17 5.66 6.04
C ARG A 48 5.42 5.12 5.36
N PHE A 49 6.57 5.41 5.95
CA PHE A 49 7.84 4.86 5.52
C PHE A 49 8.21 3.62 6.33
N ILE A 50 8.68 2.58 5.64
CA ILE A 50 9.12 1.30 6.21
C ILE A 50 10.46 0.92 5.56
N SER A 51 11.52 0.82 6.37
CA SER A 51 12.86 0.55 5.85
C SER A 51 13.01 -0.85 5.23
N LYS A 52 12.43 -1.88 5.86
CA LYS A 52 12.42 -3.28 5.40
C LYS A 52 11.04 -3.90 5.65
N MET A 53 10.50 -4.62 4.67
CA MET A 53 9.19 -5.24 4.74
C MET A 53 9.18 -6.60 4.05
N PHE A 54 8.53 -7.58 4.66
CA PHE A 54 8.15 -8.84 4.01
C PHE A 54 6.68 -8.78 3.65
N LEU A 55 6.36 -8.97 2.38
CA LEU A 55 5.00 -9.01 1.85
C LEU A 55 4.66 -10.42 1.41
N ARG A 56 3.53 -10.93 1.87
CA ARG A 56 3.01 -12.23 1.48
C ARG A 56 2.25 -12.13 0.16
N GLY A 57 2.51 -13.06 -0.76
CA GLY A 57 2.08 -12.93 -2.15
C GLY A 57 0.60 -13.13 -2.40
N ASP A 58 -0.12 -13.82 -1.52
CA ASP A 58 -1.59 -13.93 -1.60
C ASP A 58 -2.33 -12.59 -1.47
N SER A 59 -1.68 -11.55 -0.92
CA SER A 59 -2.23 -10.19 -0.85
C SER A 59 -1.86 -9.31 -2.07
N VAL A 60 -1.03 -9.81 -2.99
CA VAL A 60 -0.56 -9.06 -4.16
C VAL A 60 -1.56 -9.22 -5.31
N ILE A 61 -2.19 -8.11 -5.71
CA ILE A 61 -3.18 -8.11 -6.80
C ILE A 61 -2.52 -7.74 -8.14
N ILE A 62 -1.74 -6.65 -8.17
CA ILE A 62 -1.08 -6.13 -9.37
C ILE A 62 0.32 -5.65 -8.99
N VAL A 63 1.31 -5.93 -9.84
CA VAL A 63 2.67 -5.43 -9.73
C VAL A 63 2.95 -4.55 -10.94
N LEU A 64 3.21 -3.27 -10.71
CA LEU A 64 3.68 -2.35 -11.75
C LEU A 64 5.19 -2.16 -11.59
N ARG A 65 5.95 -2.50 -12.63
CA ARG A 65 7.39 -2.24 -12.69
C ARG A 65 7.63 -0.94 -13.43
N ASP A 66 8.33 0.00 -12.79
CA ASP A 66 8.90 1.14 -13.49
C ASP A 66 10.16 0.67 -14.23
N LEU A 67 10.22 0.90 -15.55
CA LEU A 67 11.31 0.46 -16.43
C LEU A 67 12.33 1.57 -16.72
N LYS A 68 12.23 2.71 -16.03
CA LYS A 68 13.18 3.81 -16.13
C LYS A 68 14.46 3.54 -15.34
#